data_AF-A0A067JTW0-F1
#
_entry.id   AF-A0A067JTW0-F1
#
_cell.length_a   1.000
_cell.length_b   1.000
_cell.length_c   1.000
_cell.angle_alpha   90.00
_cell.angle_beta   90.00
_cell.angle_gamma   90.00
#
_symmetry.space_group_name_H-M   'P 1'
#
loop_
_entity.id
_entity.type
_entity.pdbx_description
1 polymer ?
#
loop_
_entity_poly.entity_id
_entity_poly.type
_entity_poly.pdbx_seq_one_letter_code
_entity_poly.pdbx_strand_id
1 'polypeptide(L)'
;MPFLNFLFLLILLLPSSLKGFPNVIPSTEQPTHTQSLIMKACTGVENQDSCMLSMQVELEKAGSPSGHSVLSAALRASLSEARLAVDTITKFNSLSISYREQVAIEDCKELLDFSVSELAWSLEEMEKIRAGDMNVRYEGNLKAWLSAALSNQDTCLEGFEGTDRRLENFMRGSLNQVTQLIGNVLALYTQLHSMPFKPSRNGTVTNRSPEFPEWMTEGDQELLKASSVGIHIDAIVSLDGSGHYRTITEAINEAPSHSNRRYIIYVKQGVYRENIDMKKKKTNIMLVGDGIGKTVVTGNRNFLQGWTTFRTATVAVSGRGFIARDMTFRNTAGPQNHQAVALRVDSDQSAFYRCSMEGYQDTLYAHSLRQFYRECNIYGTIDYIFGNGAAVFQKCKIFTRVPLPLQKVTITAQGRKNPHQSTGFSIQDSYILATQPTYLGRPWKQFSRTVFLNTYMGGLVQPRGWLEWYGNFALSTLWYGEYKNYGPGAPVSGRVKWPGYHIIQDASTAKFFTAREFIDGMSWLPSTGVKFTAGLSN
;
A
#
# COMPACT_ATOMS: atom_id res chain seq x y z
N MET A 1 38.91 18.48 62.20
CA MET A 1 39.67 17.39 62.86
C MET A 1 39.29 17.39 64.33
N PRO A 2 39.21 16.26 65.05
CA PRO A 2 38.52 14.99 64.81
C PRO A 2 37.61 14.58 66.02
N PHE A 3 36.89 13.44 65.91
CA PHE A 3 36.41 12.53 67.00
C PHE A 3 35.34 13.04 68.02
N LEU A 4 34.40 12.28 68.61
CA LEU A 4 33.92 10.88 68.59
C LEU A 4 32.66 10.80 69.51
N ASN A 5 31.65 10.02 69.13
CA ASN A 5 30.67 9.22 69.91
C ASN A 5 30.00 9.62 71.25
N PHE A 6 28.68 9.31 71.26
CA PHE A 6 27.84 8.60 72.27
C PHE A 6 27.02 9.36 73.36
N LEU A 7 25.69 9.29 73.17
CA LEU A 7 24.65 8.73 74.09
C LEU A 7 23.92 9.59 75.16
N PHE A 8 22.57 9.45 75.13
CA PHE A 8 21.52 9.70 76.15
C PHE A 8 21.29 11.11 76.73
N LEU A 9 20.09 11.68 76.55
CA LEU A 9 19.01 11.65 77.57
C LEU A 9 17.75 12.42 77.11
N LEU A 10 16.60 11.92 77.57
CA LEU A 10 15.24 12.37 77.38
C LEU A 10 14.89 13.47 78.40
N ILE A 11 14.41 14.66 77.98
CA ILE A 11 13.66 15.58 78.86
C ILE A 11 12.50 16.22 78.08
N LEU A 12 11.29 16.01 78.59
CA LEU A 12 10.02 16.63 78.23
C LEU A 12 10.05 18.15 78.43
N LEU A 13 9.33 18.91 77.57
CA LEU A 13 8.50 20.08 77.94
C LEU A 13 7.60 20.44 76.74
N LEU A 14 6.28 20.19 76.88
CA LEU A 14 5.18 20.84 76.14
C LEU A 14 4.90 22.22 76.81
N PRO A 15 4.09 23.17 76.25
CA PRO A 15 3.07 22.98 75.23
C PRO A 15 2.89 24.09 74.15
N SER A 16 2.10 23.73 73.13
CA SER A 16 1.08 24.53 72.42
C SER A 16 1.46 25.90 71.81
N SER A 17 1.62 25.93 70.49
CA SER A 17 0.66 26.61 69.58
C SER A 17 1.28 26.73 68.18
N LEU A 18 0.56 26.24 67.17
CA LEU A 18 0.41 26.83 65.83
C LEU A 18 -0.26 25.80 64.92
N LYS A 19 -1.55 26.01 64.70
CA LYS A 19 -2.32 25.35 63.65
C LYS A 19 -1.96 25.99 62.31
N GLY A 20 -1.85 25.15 61.29
CA GLY A 20 -2.29 25.47 59.94
C GLY A 20 -1.18 25.69 58.93
N PHE A 21 -0.91 24.66 58.11
CA PHE A 21 -1.15 24.67 56.66
C PHE A 21 -1.27 23.20 56.21
N PRO A 22 -2.40 22.76 55.62
CA PRO A 22 -2.42 21.45 54.96
C PRO A 22 -1.54 21.55 53.71
N ASN A 23 -0.45 20.79 53.70
CA ASN A 23 0.31 20.47 52.50
C ASN A 23 -0.62 19.75 51.50
N VAL A 24 -1.20 20.50 50.57
CA VAL A 24 -1.75 19.91 49.34
C VAL A 24 -0.55 19.55 48.47
N ILE A 25 -0.06 18.33 48.64
CA ILE A 25 0.78 17.68 47.64
C ILE A 25 -0.16 17.42 46.45
N PRO A 26 0.10 17.96 45.24
CA PRO A 26 -0.67 17.57 44.08
C PRO A 26 -0.36 16.10 43.82
N SER A 27 -1.36 15.24 44.04
CA SER A 27 -1.30 13.87 43.56
C SER A 27 -1.15 13.93 42.04
N THR A 28 -0.01 13.51 41.52
CA THR A 28 0.16 13.15 40.11
C THR A 28 -0.74 11.95 39.84
N GLU A 29 -2.01 12.20 39.53
CA GLU A 29 -2.92 11.17 39.04
C GLU A 29 -2.36 10.63 37.72
N GLN A 30 -2.17 9.33 37.64
CA GLN A 30 -1.84 8.67 36.37
C GLN A 30 -2.99 8.90 35.39
N PRO A 31 -2.72 9.30 34.13
CA PRO A 31 -3.77 9.52 33.15
C PRO A 31 -4.56 8.23 32.94
N THR A 32 -5.89 8.34 32.89
CA THR A 32 -6.79 7.21 32.61
C THR A 32 -6.39 6.50 31.31
N HIS A 33 -6.71 5.21 31.16
CA HIS A 33 -6.39 4.44 29.95
C HIS A 33 -6.87 5.16 28.67
N THR A 34 -8.08 5.73 28.69
CA THR A 34 -8.62 6.55 27.59
C THR A 34 -7.76 7.79 27.32
N GLN A 35 -7.35 8.53 28.36
CA GLN A 35 -6.53 9.72 28.21
C GLN A 35 -5.14 9.41 27.62
N SER A 36 -4.60 8.22 27.92
CA SER A 36 -3.36 7.73 27.28
C SER A 36 -3.53 7.45 25.78
N LEU A 37 -4.70 6.95 25.35
CA LEU A 37 -5.01 6.70 23.93
C LEU A 37 -5.23 8.02 23.18
N ILE A 38 -5.90 9.00 23.80
CA ILE A 38 -6.06 10.33 23.21
C ILE A 38 -4.70 11.01 23.03
N MET A 39 -3.83 10.95 24.05
CA MET A 39 -2.47 11.48 23.96
C MET A 39 -1.71 10.87 22.77
N LYS A 40 -1.82 9.54 22.60
CA LYS A 40 -1.22 8.83 21.46
C LYS A 40 -1.82 9.24 20.11
N ALA A 41 -3.12 9.53 20.05
CA ALA A 41 -3.78 10.01 18.83
C ALA A 41 -3.18 11.36 18.34
N CYS A 42 -2.70 12.18 19.28
CA CYS A 42 -2.22 13.53 19.02
C CYS A 42 -0.70 13.69 19.07
N THR A 43 0.06 12.61 19.28
CA THR A 43 1.53 12.68 19.37
C THR A 43 2.15 13.23 18.08
N GLY A 44 3.01 14.26 18.22
CA GLY A 44 3.77 14.82 17.10
C GLY A 44 2.96 15.68 16.13
N VAL A 45 1.67 15.92 16.41
CA VAL A 45 0.84 16.90 15.69
C VAL A 45 1.30 18.31 16.07
N GLU A 46 1.39 19.22 15.10
CA GLU A 46 1.93 20.58 15.31
C GLU A 46 1.19 21.35 16.42
N ASN A 47 -0.14 21.27 16.46
CA ASN A 47 -0.96 21.81 17.54
C ASN A 47 -1.61 20.67 18.34
N GLN A 48 -0.84 20.11 19.27
CA GLN A 48 -1.28 18.99 20.10
C GLN A 48 -2.52 19.34 20.94
N ASP A 49 -2.60 20.55 21.50
CA ASP A 49 -3.74 20.99 22.32
C ASP A 49 -5.03 21.05 21.50
N SER A 50 -4.97 21.60 20.28
CA SER A 50 -6.10 21.62 19.35
C SER A 50 -6.56 20.21 18.97
N CYS A 51 -5.61 19.29 18.74
CA CYS A 51 -5.93 17.88 18.51
C CYS A 51 -6.64 17.27 19.73
N MET A 52 -6.12 17.47 20.95
CA MET A 52 -6.72 16.93 22.18
C MET A 52 -8.14 17.47 22.39
N LEU A 53 -8.38 18.76 22.15
CA LEU A 53 -9.72 19.38 22.22
C LEU A 53 -10.68 18.80 21.18
N SER A 54 -10.23 18.66 19.93
CA SER A 54 -11.04 18.04 18.87
C SER A 54 -11.44 16.61 19.21
N MET A 55 -10.50 15.84 19.78
CA MET A 55 -10.76 14.48 20.25
C MET A 55 -11.78 14.43 21.40
N GLN A 56 -11.68 15.36 22.36
CA GLN A 56 -12.64 15.45 23.47
C GLN A 56 -14.06 15.74 22.95
N VAL A 57 -14.20 16.72 22.05
CA VAL A 57 -15.50 17.08 21.43
C VAL A 57 -16.11 15.89 20.67
N GLU A 58 -15.32 15.13 19.92
CA GLU A 58 -15.83 13.94 19.21
C GLU A 58 -16.17 12.78 20.16
N LEU A 59 -15.47 12.64 21.28
CA LEU A 59 -15.75 11.63 22.29
C LEU A 59 -17.03 11.93 23.08
N GLU A 60 -17.30 13.20 23.39
CA GLU A 60 -18.55 13.63 24.02
C GLU A 60 -19.77 13.25 23.18
N LYS A 61 -19.68 13.34 21.84
CA LYS A 61 -20.74 12.89 20.92
C LYS A 61 -20.95 11.38 20.91
N ALA A 62 -19.92 10.60 21.25
CA ALA A 62 -19.96 9.13 21.22
C ALA A 62 -20.54 8.49 22.49
N GLY A 63 -20.86 9.28 23.51
CA GLY A 63 -21.47 8.85 24.78
C GLY A 63 -20.48 8.19 25.73
N SER A 64 -20.01 6.97 25.42
CA SER A 64 -19.11 6.20 26.31
C SER A 64 -17.66 6.13 25.78
N PRO A 65 -16.66 6.56 26.55
CA PRO A 65 -15.26 6.47 26.17
C PRO A 65 -14.75 5.02 26.21
N SER A 66 -14.32 4.51 25.06
CA SER A 66 -13.74 3.19 24.82
C SER A 66 -12.58 3.32 23.84
N GLY A 67 -11.72 2.31 23.73
CA GLY A 67 -10.63 2.33 22.73
C GLY A 67 -11.14 2.52 21.29
N HIS A 68 -12.29 1.91 20.95
CA HIS A 68 -12.92 2.06 19.63
C HIS A 68 -13.52 3.45 19.41
N SER A 69 -14.08 4.10 20.44
CA SER A 69 -14.56 5.48 20.29
C SER A 69 -13.42 6.49 20.18
N VAL A 70 -12.28 6.27 20.85
CA VAL A 70 -11.05 7.07 20.62
C VAL A 70 -10.56 6.88 19.19
N LEU A 71 -10.52 5.65 18.68
CA LEU A 71 -10.09 5.41 17.31
C LEU A 71 -11.03 6.05 16.27
N SER A 72 -12.35 5.96 16.46
CA SER A 72 -13.34 6.61 15.59
C SER A 72 -13.21 8.15 15.63
N ALA A 73 -13.01 8.73 16.81
CA ALA A 73 -12.73 10.17 16.95
C ALA A 73 -11.44 10.58 16.20
N ALA A 74 -10.35 9.82 16.34
CA ALA A 74 -9.09 10.10 15.66
C ALA A 74 -9.20 9.99 14.13
N LEU A 75 -9.98 9.02 13.64
CA LEU A 75 -10.31 8.89 12.22
C LEU A 75 -11.09 10.10 11.70
N ARG A 76 -12.10 10.58 12.44
CA ARG A 76 -12.87 11.77 12.08
C ARG A 76 -12.01 13.03 12.05
N ALA A 77 -11.14 13.21 13.05
CA ALA A 77 -10.19 14.31 13.08
C ALA A 77 -9.24 14.26 11.87
N SER A 78 -8.69 13.08 11.56
CA SER A 78 -7.83 12.87 10.38
C SER A 78 -8.56 13.18 9.06
N LEU A 79 -9.82 12.76 8.94
CA LEU A 79 -10.66 13.05 7.77
C LEU A 79 -10.95 14.55 7.62
N SER A 80 -11.22 15.25 8.72
CA SER A 80 -11.43 16.69 8.73
C SER A 80 -10.17 17.42 8.28
N GLU A 81 -9.02 17.06 8.83
CA GLU A 81 -7.73 17.65 8.44
C GLU A 81 -7.39 17.39 6.97
N ALA A 82 -7.63 16.16 6.48
CA ALA A 82 -7.42 15.83 5.07
C ALA A 82 -8.27 16.71 4.13
N ARG A 83 -9.53 17.01 4.50
CA ARG A 83 -10.39 17.93 3.75
C ARG A 83 -9.85 19.36 3.77
N LEU A 84 -9.40 19.85 4.93
CA LEU A 84 -8.76 21.17 5.03
C LEU A 84 -7.49 21.28 4.19
N ALA A 85 -6.70 20.21 4.11
CA ALA A 85 -5.52 20.16 3.26
C ALA A 85 -5.89 20.26 1.76
N VAL A 86 -6.96 19.58 1.30
CA VAL A 86 -7.49 19.72 -0.07
C VAL A 86 -7.86 21.17 -0.37
N ASP A 87 -8.61 21.82 0.53
CA ASP A 87 -9.03 23.21 0.38
C ASP A 87 -7.85 24.19 0.39
N THR A 88 -6.79 23.85 1.11
CA THR A 88 -5.56 24.65 1.16
C THR A 88 -4.77 24.53 -0.14
N ILE A 89 -4.60 23.30 -0.64
CA ILE A 89 -3.84 23.02 -1.86
C ILE A 89 -4.51 23.59 -3.11
N THR A 90 -5.83 23.57 -3.16
CA THR A 90 -6.60 24.17 -4.27
C THR A 90 -6.35 25.68 -4.43
N LYS A 91 -6.07 26.41 -3.34
CA LYS A 91 -5.76 27.85 -3.37
C LYS A 91 -4.42 28.17 -4.03
N PHE A 92 -3.48 27.23 -4.04
CA PHE A 92 -2.14 27.44 -4.60
C PHE A 92 -2.04 27.16 -6.10
N ASN A 93 -3.12 26.71 -6.75
CA ASN A 93 -3.11 26.38 -8.17
C ASN A 93 -2.72 27.57 -9.06
N SER A 94 -3.17 28.78 -8.70
CA SER A 94 -2.86 30.02 -9.42
C SER A 94 -1.42 30.51 -9.24
N LEU A 95 -0.66 29.94 -8.29
CA LEU A 95 0.73 30.31 -8.01
C LEU A 95 1.74 29.46 -8.78
N SER A 96 1.26 28.50 -9.58
CA SER A 96 2.09 27.65 -10.43
C SER A 96 2.67 28.44 -11.60
N ILE A 97 3.97 28.30 -11.82
CA ILE A 97 4.71 29.01 -12.87
C ILE A 97 5.21 28.06 -13.97
N SER A 98 5.06 26.74 -13.78
CA SER A 98 5.48 25.73 -14.75
C SER A 98 4.42 24.64 -14.95
N TYR A 99 4.41 24.02 -16.13
CA TYR A 99 3.53 22.89 -16.42
C TYR A 99 3.73 21.74 -15.42
N ARG A 100 4.97 21.45 -15.02
CA ARG A 100 5.29 20.39 -14.06
C ARG A 100 4.66 20.66 -12.69
N GLU A 101 4.72 21.89 -12.20
CA GLU A 101 4.05 22.28 -10.95
C GLU A 101 2.53 22.16 -11.04
N GLN A 102 1.92 22.53 -12.18
CA GLN A 102 0.48 22.34 -12.39
C GLN A 102 0.09 20.87 -12.28
N VAL A 103 0.85 19.98 -12.95
CA VAL A 103 0.62 18.54 -12.88
C VAL A 103 0.80 18.02 -11.45
N ALA A 104 1.85 18.46 -10.74
CA ALA A 104 2.09 18.09 -9.35
C ALA A 104 0.96 18.52 -8.39
N ILE A 105 0.40 19.72 -8.58
CA ILE A 105 -0.74 20.21 -7.81
C ILE A 105 -1.99 19.36 -8.08
N GLU A 106 -2.27 19.01 -9.35
CA GLU A 106 -3.39 18.15 -9.70
C GLU A 106 -3.22 16.73 -9.15
N ASP A 107 -1.99 16.20 -9.13
CA ASP A 107 -1.68 14.93 -8.48
C ASP A 107 -1.97 14.99 -6.98
N CYS A 108 -1.54 16.06 -6.31
CA CYS A 108 -1.82 16.26 -4.89
C CYS A 108 -3.30 16.31 -4.56
N LYS A 109 -4.10 17.02 -5.37
CA LYS A 109 -5.56 17.07 -5.19
C LYS A 109 -6.18 15.69 -5.32
N GLU A 110 -5.79 14.93 -6.35
CA GLU A 110 -6.31 13.58 -6.59
C GLU A 110 -5.92 12.63 -5.46
N LEU A 111 -4.65 12.65 -5.04
CA LEU A 111 -4.12 11.80 -3.98
C LEU A 111 -4.77 12.09 -2.62
N LEU A 112 -5.02 13.36 -2.30
CA LEU A 112 -5.73 13.71 -1.06
C LEU A 112 -7.21 13.35 -1.11
N ASP A 113 -7.86 13.50 -2.27
CA ASP A 113 -9.24 13.02 -2.47
C ASP A 113 -9.33 11.48 -2.30
N PHE A 114 -8.28 10.73 -2.67
CA PHE A 114 -8.16 9.31 -2.32
C PHE A 114 -8.05 9.11 -0.81
N SER A 115 -7.17 9.83 -0.11
CA SER A 115 -7.05 9.73 1.36
C SER A 115 -8.36 10.05 2.07
N VAL A 116 -9.11 11.08 1.62
CA VAL A 116 -10.43 11.41 2.15
C VAL A 116 -11.41 10.24 1.99
N SER A 117 -11.39 9.58 0.83
CA SER A 117 -12.27 8.43 0.56
C SER A 117 -11.89 7.22 1.42
N GLU A 118 -10.61 6.91 1.50
CA GLU A 118 -10.06 5.79 2.27
C GLU A 118 -10.32 5.96 3.77
N LEU A 119 -10.21 7.19 4.29
CA LEU A 119 -10.56 7.53 5.68
C LEU A 119 -12.08 7.44 5.92
N ALA A 120 -12.90 7.87 4.96
CA ALA A 120 -14.36 7.76 5.06
C ALA A 120 -14.81 6.28 5.05
N TRP A 121 -14.26 5.45 4.16
CA TRP A 121 -14.54 4.01 4.15
C TRP A 121 -14.06 3.34 5.44
N SER A 122 -12.90 3.74 5.96
CA SER A 122 -12.37 3.27 7.24
C SER A 122 -13.32 3.57 8.40
N LEU A 123 -13.94 4.75 8.43
CA LEU A 123 -14.96 5.10 9.41
C LEU A 123 -16.21 4.21 9.29
N GLU A 124 -16.67 3.93 8.07
CA GLU A 124 -17.85 3.07 7.86
C GLU A 124 -17.63 1.65 8.40
N GLU A 125 -16.46 1.05 8.14
CA GLU A 125 -16.14 -0.29 8.66
C GLU A 125 -15.98 -0.27 10.19
N MET A 126 -15.45 0.82 10.74
CA MET A 126 -15.35 0.99 12.19
C MET A 126 -16.72 1.02 12.87
N GLU A 127 -17.74 1.64 12.26
CA GLU A 127 -19.09 1.61 12.81
C GLU A 127 -19.70 0.19 12.78
N LYS A 128 -19.39 -0.61 11.76
CA LYS A 128 -19.80 -2.03 11.72
C LYS A 128 -19.11 -2.87 12.79
N ILE A 129 -17.81 -2.67 13.01
CA ILE A 129 -17.05 -3.32 14.09
C ILE A 129 -17.65 -2.94 15.45
N ARG A 130 -17.99 -1.67 15.67
CA ARG A 130 -18.63 -1.20 16.91
C ARG A 130 -20.03 -1.78 17.13
N ALA A 131 -20.76 -2.04 16.05
CA ALA A 131 -22.06 -2.71 16.09
C ALA A 131 -21.96 -4.21 16.43
N GLY A 132 -20.75 -4.75 16.60
CA GLY A 132 -20.51 -6.14 17.00
C GLY A 132 -20.42 -7.14 15.84
N ASP A 133 -20.30 -6.66 14.59
CA ASP A 133 -20.10 -7.55 13.45
C ASP A 133 -18.65 -8.08 13.43
N MET A 134 -18.53 -9.41 13.49
CA MET A 134 -17.26 -10.14 13.66
C MET A 134 -16.59 -10.49 12.33
N ASN A 135 -16.98 -9.85 11.22
CA ASN A 135 -16.38 -10.11 9.92
C ASN A 135 -14.93 -9.61 9.86
N VAL A 136 -13.99 -10.57 9.82
CA VAL A 136 -12.53 -10.32 9.73
C VAL A 136 -12.15 -9.41 8.55
N ARG A 137 -13.00 -9.33 7.51
CA ARG A 137 -12.81 -8.43 6.36
C ARG A 137 -12.72 -6.96 6.77
N TYR A 138 -13.45 -6.52 7.80
CA TYR A 138 -13.46 -5.12 8.21
C TYR A 138 -12.10 -4.67 8.76
N GLU A 139 -11.45 -5.52 9.54
CA GLU A 139 -10.10 -5.25 10.06
C GLU A 139 -9.06 -5.18 8.93
N GLY A 140 -9.13 -6.11 7.97
CA GLY A 140 -8.26 -6.10 6.79
C GLY A 140 -8.46 -4.86 5.92
N ASN A 141 -9.72 -4.46 5.70
CA ASN A 141 -10.07 -3.24 4.97
C ASN A 141 -9.53 -1.99 5.65
N LEU A 142 -9.76 -1.85 6.97
CA LEU A 142 -9.29 -0.71 7.74
C LEU A 142 -7.76 -0.57 7.68
N LYS A 143 -7.02 -1.67 7.86
CA LYS A 143 -5.54 -1.69 7.71
C LYS A 143 -5.10 -1.25 6.32
N ALA A 144 -5.74 -1.79 5.28
CA ALA A 144 -5.38 -1.51 3.89
C ALA A 144 -5.63 -0.04 3.53
N TRP A 145 -6.81 0.48 3.85
CA TRP A 145 -7.21 1.85 3.52
C TRP A 145 -6.46 2.90 4.33
N LEU A 146 -6.21 2.68 5.62
CA LEU A 146 -5.33 3.57 6.40
C LEU A 146 -3.89 3.57 5.88
N SER A 147 -3.38 2.40 5.47
CA SER A 147 -2.03 2.33 4.92
C SER A 147 -1.92 3.05 3.58
N ALA A 148 -2.95 2.97 2.74
CA ALA A 148 -3.03 3.68 1.47
C ALA A 148 -3.20 5.19 1.68
N ALA A 149 -4.08 5.60 2.59
CA ALA A 149 -4.33 7.00 2.92
C ALA A 149 -3.06 7.72 3.35
N LEU A 150 -2.18 7.04 4.08
CA LEU A 150 -0.86 7.54 4.52
C LEU A 150 0.19 7.61 3.39
N SER A 151 0.01 6.84 2.32
CA SER A 151 0.96 6.80 1.19
C SER A 151 0.76 7.97 0.24
N ASN A 152 -0.48 8.45 0.12
CA ASN A 152 -0.86 9.46 -0.87
C ASN A 152 -0.18 10.82 -0.65
N GLN A 153 0.04 11.26 0.60
CA GLN A 153 0.73 12.54 0.88
C GLN A 153 2.20 12.50 0.44
N ASP A 154 2.84 11.34 0.53
CA ASP A 154 4.22 11.17 0.08
C ASP A 154 4.31 11.33 -1.44
N THR A 155 3.47 10.61 -2.19
CA THR A 155 3.42 10.72 -3.65
C THR A 155 3.08 12.15 -4.10
N CYS A 156 2.23 12.86 -3.34
CA CYS A 156 1.92 14.27 -3.60
C CYS A 156 3.19 15.14 -3.49
N LEU A 157 3.98 14.99 -2.44
CA LEU A 157 5.24 15.72 -2.28
C LEU A 157 6.27 15.35 -3.35
N GLU A 158 6.34 14.08 -3.74
CA GLU A 158 7.22 13.60 -4.81
C GLU A 158 6.87 14.15 -6.19
N GLY A 159 5.61 14.52 -6.43
CA GLY A 159 5.18 15.18 -7.66
C GLY A 159 5.97 16.47 -7.96
N PHE A 160 6.53 17.12 -6.93
CA PHE A 160 7.37 18.32 -7.09
C PHE A 160 8.85 18.02 -7.39
N GLU A 161 9.23 16.76 -7.59
CA GLU A 161 10.58 16.44 -8.04
C GLU A 161 10.88 17.06 -9.42
N GLY A 162 12.01 17.77 -9.50
CA GLY A 162 12.40 18.51 -10.70
C GLY A 162 11.80 19.92 -10.82
N THR A 163 11.15 20.44 -9.77
CA THR A 163 10.77 21.86 -9.65
C THR A 163 11.69 22.61 -8.67
N ASP A 164 11.47 23.91 -8.47
CA ASP A 164 12.16 24.71 -7.44
C ASP A 164 11.69 24.39 -6.00
N ARG A 165 10.68 23.52 -5.84
CA ARG A 165 10.07 23.09 -4.58
C ARG A 165 9.46 24.21 -3.73
N ARG A 166 9.27 25.41 -4.28
CA ARG A 166 8.64 26.54 -3.57
C ARG A 166 7.20 26.20 -3.17
N LEU A 167 6.42 25.66 -4.11
CA LEU A 167 5.05 25.24 -3.83
C LEU A 167 4.98 24.05 -2.88
N GLU A 168 5.90 23.08 -3.02
CA GLU A 168 6.03 21.95 -2.08
C GLU A 168 6.17 22.46 -0.63
N ASN A 169 6.99 23.49 -0.40
CA ASN A 169 7.21 24.07 0.92
C ASN A 169 5.96 24.73 1.52
N PHE A 170 5.09 25.35 0.72
CA PHE A 170 3.82 25.91 1.21
C PHE A 170 2.84 24.82 1.65
N MET A 171 2.83 23.66 0.97
CA MET A 171 1.90 22.57 1.24
C MET A 171 2.42 21.58 2.29
N ARG A 172 3.74 21.55 2.53
CA ARG A 172 4.41 20.58 3.40
C ARG A 172 3.83 20.55 4.82
N GLY A 173 3.51 21.71 5.40
CA GLY A 173 2.94 21.80 6.75
C GLY A 173 1.62 21.02 6.86
N SER A 174 0.64 21.36 6.03
CA SER A 174 -0.67 20.69 5.99
C SER A 174 -0.55 19.19 5.69
N LEU A 175 0.31 18.81 4.72
CA LEU A 175 0.52 17.40 4.37
C LEU A 175 1.18 16.60 5.50
N ASN A 176 2.14 17.20 6.21
CA ASN A 176 2.77 16.57 7.37
C ASN A 176 1.77 16.36 8.51
N GLN A 177 0.89 17.33 8.75
CA GLN A 177 -0.15 17.20 9.78
C GLN A 177 -1.11 16.04 9.47
N VAL A 178 -1.59 15.95 8.22
CA VAL A 178 -2.42 14.82 7.76
C VAL A 178 -1.67 13.49 7.91
N THR A 179 -0.41 13.44 7.46
CA THR A 179 0.45 12.25 7.56
C THR A 179 0.59 11.79 9.01
N GLN A 180 0.81 12.73 9.94
CA GLN A 180 1.01 12.43 11.35
C GLN A 180 -0.27 11.90 12.01
N LEU A 181 -1.42 12.53 11.74
CA LEU A 181 -2.72 12.10 12.25
C LEU A 181 -3.08 10.68 11.78
N ILE A 182 -2.94 10.40 10.48
CA ILE A 182 -3.20 9.06 9.93
C ILE A 182 -2.21 8.03 10.53
N GLY A 183 -0.94 8.41 10.67
CA GLY A 183 0.08 7.57 11.31
C GLY A 183 -0.28 7.21 12.76
N ASN A 184 -0.77 8.17 13.54
CA ASN A 184 -1.21 7.95 14.92
C ASN A 184 -2.44 7.05 14.99
N VAL A 185 -3.42 7.24 14.09
CA VAL A 185 -4.59 6.36 13.97
C VAL A 185 -4.15 4.91 13.70
N LEU A 186 -3.22 4.70 12.78
CA LEU A 186 -2.72 3.38 12.43
C LEU A 186 -1.94 2.71 13.57
N ALA A 187 -1.15 3.49 14.32
CA ALA A 187 -0.45 3.03 15.51
C ALA A 187 -1.43 2.62 16.63
N LEU A 188 -2.43 3.46 16.89
CA LEU A 188 -3.51 3.17 17.86
C LEU A 188 -4.29 1.92 17.47
N TYR A 189 -4.69 1.82 16.21
CA TYR A 189 -5.40 0.66 15.71
C TYR A 189 -4.57 -0.62 15.89
N THR A 190 -3.27 -0.58 15.55
CA THR A 190 -2.35 -1.71 15.73
C THR A 190 -2.17 -2.08 17.20
N GLN A 191 -2.13 -1.10 18.11
CA GLN A 191 -2.02 -1.33 19.55
C GLN A 191 -3.29 -1.94 20.14
N LEU A 192 -4.46 -1.42 19.78
CA LEU A 192 -5.76 -1.91 20.28
C LEU A 192 -6.06 -3.32 19.78
N HIS A 193 -5.69 -3.61 18.53
CA HIS A 193 -5.84 -4.93 17.92
C HIS A 193 -4.56 -5.74 18.02
N SER A 194 -3.74 -5.46 19.06
CA SER A 194 -2.41 -6.02 19.31
C SER A 194 -2.22 -7.38 18.66
N MET A 195 -1.52 -7.39 17.53
CA MET A 195 -0.80 -8.58 17.10
C MET A 195 0.59 -8.51 17.76
N PRO A 196 0.85 -9.21 18.87
CA PRO A 196 1.88 -10.20 18.75
C PRO A 196 1.31 -11.29 17.85
N PHE A 197 1.99 -11.57 16.75
CA PHE A 197 1.95 -12.90 16.16
C PHE A 197 1.72 -13.98 17.24
N LYS A 198 0.53 -14.59 17.27
CA LYS A 198 0.23 -15.80 18.04
C LYS A 198 -0.35 -16.81 17.04
N PRO A 199 0.37 -17.90 16.73
CA PRO A 199 -0.17 -18.94 15.86
C PRO A 199 -1.43 -19.51 16.51
N SER A 200 -2.53 -19.50 15.77
CA SER A 200 -3.77 -20.16 16.20
C SER A 200 -3.48 -21.66 16.40
N ARG A 201 -3.85 -22.17 17.58
CA ARG A 201 -3.85 -23.59 17.93
C ARG A 201 -5.04 -24.26 17.25
N ASN A 202 -4.74 -25.32 16.50
CA ASN A 202 -5.63 -26.38 16.00
C ASN A 202 -7.13 -26.19 16.26
N GLY A 203 -7.83 -25.59 15.30
CA GLY A 203 -9.26 -25.81 15.11
C GLY A 203 -9.45 -26.93 14.10
N THR A 204 -9.90 -28.09 14.55
CA THR A 204 -10.42 -29.17 13.69
C THR A 204 -11.66 -28.67 12.98
N VAL A 205 -11.53 -28.25 11.72
CA VAL A 205 -12.67 -27.95 10.86
C VAL A 205 -13.15 -29.26 10.25
N THR A 206 -14.38 -29.62 10.58
CA THR A 206 -15.11 -30.73 9.98
C THR A 206 -15.39 -30.41 8.51
N ASN A 207 -14.92 -31.31 7.63
CA ASN A 207 -15.16 -31.25 6.20
C ASN A 207 -16.64 -31.38 5.87
N ARG A 208 -17.20 -30.32 5.28
CA ARG A 208 -18.19 -30.32 4.20
C ARG A 208 -18.39 -28.88 3.74
N SER A 209 -17.45 -28.38 2.94
CA SER A 209 -17.63 -27.14 2.20
C SER A 209 -18.55 -27.40 1.02
N PRO A 210 -19.65 -26.66 0.83
CA PRO A 210 -20.32 -26.60 -0.46
C PRO A 210 -19.32 -26.08 -1.51
N GLU A 211 -19.48 -26.55 -2.75
CA GLU A 211 -18.57 -26.26 -3.87
C GLU A 211 -18.42 -24.74 -4.13
N PHE A 212 -19.39 -23.93 -3.69
CA PHE A 212 -19.37 -22.46 -3.73
C PHE A 212 -20.01 -21.84 -2.46
N PRO A 213 -19.57 -20.64 -2.02
CA PRO A 213 -20.19 -19.92 -0.90
C PRO A 213 -21.60 -19.40 -1.23
N GLU A 214 -22.50 -19.32 -0.24
CA GLU A 214 -23.90 -18.86 -0.39
C GLU A 214 -24.06 -17.42 -0.93
N TRP A 215 -23.03 -16.59 -0.84
CA TRP A 215 -23.05 -15.21 -1.34
C TRP A 215 -22.65 -15.08 -2.82
N MET A 216 -22.26 -16.19 -3.47
CA MET A 216 -21.80 -16.21 -4.86
C MET A 216 -22.98 -16.29 -5.83
N THR A 217 -23.10 -15.31 -6.72
CA THR A 217 -24.16 -15.28 -7.73
C THR A 217 -23.95 -16.38 -8.79
N GLU A 218 -25.03 -16.86 -9.41
CA GLU A 218 -24.94 -17.91 -10.44
C GLU A 218 -24.02 -17.52 -11.62
N GLY A 219 -23.99 -16.23 -12.00
CA GLY A 219 -23.09 -15.73 -13.05
C GLY A 219 -21.60 -15.82 -12.68
N ASP A 220 -21.25 -15.69 -11.40
CA ASP A 220 -19.87 -15.88 -10.92
C ASP A 220 -19.48 -17.37 -10.91
N GLN A 221 -20.44 -18.27 -10.69
CA GLN A 221 -20.24 -19.72 -10.76
C GLN A 221 -19.99 -20.19 -12.21
N GLU A 222 -20.64 -19.55 -13.19
CA GLU A 222 -20.41 -19.82 -14.63
C GLU A 222 -19.03 -19.33 -15.11
N LEU A 223 -18.59 -18.15 -14.64
CA LEU A 223 -17.25 -17.61 -14.90
C LEU A 223 -16.12 -18.53 -14.40
N LEU A 224 -16.36 -19.29 -13.33
CA LEU A 224 -15.42 -20.28 -12.77
C LEU A 224 -15.38 -21.59 -13.57
N LYS A 225 -16.45 -21.90 -14.32
CA LYS A 225 -16.62 -23.14 -15.10
C LYS A 225 -16.33 -22.95 -16.59
N ALA A 226 -16.26 -21.73 -17.10
CA ALA A 226 -16.17 -21.47 -18.54
C ALA A 226 -14.74 -21.58 -19.11
N SER A 227 -14.56 -22.48 -20.10
CA SER A 227 -13.69 -22.23 -21.26
C SER A 227 -14.16 -20.95 -21.98
N SER A 228 -13.32 -20.33 -22.79
CA SER A 228 -13.45 -18.97 -23.39
C SER A 228 -14.69 -18.66 -24.27
N VAL A 229 -15.84 -19.27 -24.04
CA VAL A 229 -17.09 -19.15 -24.82
C VAL A 229 -18.32 -18.84 -23.93
N GLY A 230 -18.18 -18.59 -22.62
CA GLY A 230 -19.33 -18.40 -21.70
C GLY A 230 -19.32 -17.15 -20.80
N ILE A 231 -18.42 -16.19 -21.01
CA ILE A 231 -18.37 -14.98 -20.19
C ILE A 231 -19.30 -13.93 -20.81
N HIS A 232 -20.24 -13.36 -20.03
CA HIS A 232 -21.03 -12.21 -20.47
C HIS A 232 -20.10 -11.02 -20.77
N ILE A 233 -20.12 -10.51 -22.00
CA ILE A 233 -19.30 -9.37 -22.43
C ILE A 233 -20.20 -8.14 -22.53
N ASP A 234 -19.87 -7.11 -21.75
CA ASP A 234 -20.62 -5.85 -21.75
C ASP A 234 -20.20 -4.92 -22.89
N ALA A 235 -18.91 -4.90 -23.22
CA ALA A 235 -18.37 -4.07 -24.28
C ALA A 235 -17.27 -4.79 -25.06
N ILE A 236 -17.24 -4.57 -26.38
CA ILE A 236 -16.19 -5.07 -27.27
C ILE A 236 -15.45 -3.87 -27.85
N VAL A 237 -14.13 -3.84 -27.68
CA VAL A 237 -13.22 -2.85 -28.27
C VAL A 237 -12.47 -3.49 -29.42
N SER A 238 -12.41 -2.82 -30.56
CA SER A 238 -11.70 -3.31 -31.74
C SER A 238 -11.21 -2.18 -32.63
N LEU A 239 -9.96 -2.27 -33.10
CA LEU A 239 -9.40 -1.30 -34.04
C LEU A 239 -10.02 -1.38 -35.45
N ASP A 240 -10.49 -2.57 -35.86
CA ASP A 240 -11.08 -2.82 -37.18
C ASP A 240 -12.57 -2.40 -37.29
N GLY A 241 -13.17 -1.94 -36.19
CA GLY A 241 -14.57 -1.52 -36.14
C GLY A 241 -15.59 -2.66 -36.02
N SER A 242 -15.15 -3.90 -35.77
CA SER A 242 -16.04 -5.05 -35.58
C SER A 242 -16.65 -5.17 -34.17
N GLY A 243 -16.28 -4.28 -33.25
CA GLY A 243 -16.79 -4.16 -31.88
C GLY A 243 -17.62 -2.90 -31.67
N HIS A 244 -18.03 -2.66 -30.42
CA HIS A 244 -18.83 -1.50 -30.02
C HIS A 244 -18.01 -0.20 -30.02
N TYR A 245 -16.73 -0.27 -29.66
CA TYR A 245 -15.84 0.88 -29.51
C TYR A 245 -14.53 0.69 -30.27
N ARG A 246 -13.89 1.80 -30.66
CA ARG A 246 -12.56 1.78 -31.29
C ARG A 246 -11.42 1.93 -30.29
N THR A 247 -11.70 2.56 -29.14
CA THR A 247 -10.73 2.79 -28.09
C THR A 247 -11.16 2.14 -26.78
N ILE A 248 -10.19 1.82 -25.93
CA ILE A 248 -10.47 1.26 -24.60
C ILE A 248 -11.04 2.35 -23.70
N THR A 249 -10.59 3.60 -23.87
CA THR A 249 -11.07 4.76 -23.12
C THR A 249 -12.56 5.00 -23.31
N GLU A 250 -13.09 4.89 -24.54
CA GLU A 250 -14.53 5.02 -24.82
C GLU A 250 -15.35 3.95 -24.06
N ALA A 251 -14.93 2.68 -24.13
CA ALA A 251 -15.63 1.59 -23.44
C ALA A 251 -15.63 1.77 -21.91
N ILE A 252 -14.51 2.23 -21.34
CA ILE A 252 -14.41 2.54 -19.92
C ILE A 252 -15.34 3.71 -19.55
N ASN A 253 -15.42 4.74 -20.40
CA ASN A 253 -16.24 5.92 -20.14
C ASN A 253 -17.73 5.58 -20.11
N GLU A 254 -18.19 4.65 -20.94
CA GLU A 254 -19.58 4.18 -20.92
C GLU A 254 -19.93 3.34 -19.68
N ALA A 255 -18.97 2.59 -19.14
CA ALA A 255 -19.23 1.71 -18.00
C ALA A 255 -19.85 2.47 -16.81
N PRO A 256 -20.83 1.90 -16.09
CA PRO A 256 -21.47 2.57 -14.96
C PRO A 256 -20.46 2.93 -13.87
N SER A 257 -20.65 4.10 -13.25
CA SER A 257 -19.84 4.49 -12.08
C SER A 257 -20.37 3.81 -10.82
N HIS A 258 -19.47 3.39 -9.93
CA HIS A 258 -19.79 2.70 -8.67
C HIS A 258 -20.62 1.42 -8.87
N SER A 259 -20.39 0.72 -9.98
CA SER A 259 -21.07 -0.55 -10.26
C SER A 259 -20.75 -1.60 -9.19
N ASN A 260 -21.80 -2.22 -8.66
CA ASN A 260 -21.69 -3.39 -7.78
C ASN A 260 -21.52 -4.70 -8.57
N ARG A 261 -21.82 -4.71 -9.87
CA ARG A 261 -21.56 -5.83 -10.77
C ARG A 261 -20.24 -5.65 -11.52
N ARG A 262 -19.63 -6.76 -11.93
CA ARG A 262 -18.51 -6.73 -12.86
C ARG A 262 -18.96 -6.24 -14.23
N TYR A 263 -18.22 -5.31 -14.81
CA TYR A 263 -18.41 -4.82 -16.18
C TYR A 263 -17.23 -5.28 -17.03
N ILE A 264 -17.49 -6.14 -18.02
CA ILE A 264 -16.48 -6.88 -18.77
C ILE A 264 -16.28 -6.24 -20.14
N ILE A 265 -15.09 -5.68 -20.34
CA ILE A 265 -14.64 -5.10 -21.60
C ILE A 265 -13.70 -6.08 -22.27
N TYR A 266 -14.15 -6.69 -23.35
CA TYR A 266 -13.32 -7.53 -24.21
C TYR A 266 -12.59 -6.64 -25.23
N VAL A 267 -11.27 -6.71 -25.23
CA VAL A 267 -10.40 -5.91 -26.10
C VAL A 267 -9.75 -6.85 -27.10
N LYS A 268 -10.16 -6.75 -28.37
CA LYS A 268 -9.59 -7.58 -29.44
C LYS A 268 -8.11 -7.25 -29.66
N GLN A 269 -7.39 -8.19 -30.25
CA GLN A 269 -5.99 -8.05 -30.63
C GLN A 269 -5.73 -6.74 -31.40
N GLY A 270 -4.61 -6.11 -31.11
CA GLY A 270 -4.27 -4.81 -31.62
C GLY A 270 -3.29 -4.07 -30.73
N VAL A 271 -2.72 -2.99 -31.28
CA VAL A 271 -1.86 -2.06 -30.54
C VAL A 271 -2.62 -0.75 -30.35
N TYR A 272 -3.19 -0.58 -29.16
CA TYR A 272 -3.95 0.58 -28.73
C TYR A 272 -2.99 1.65 -28.20
N ARG A 273 -2.87 2.77 -28.91
CA ARG A 273 -1.99 3.89 -28.54
C ARG A 273 -2.77 4.91 -27.72
N GLU A 274 -2.92 4.61 -26.43
CA GLU A 274 -3.74 5.38 -25.49
C GLU A 274 -3.02 5.52 -24.14
N ASN A 275 -3.21 6.66 -23.47
CA ASN A 275 -2.93 6.81 -22.04
C ASN A 275 -4.27 6.75 -21.29
N ILE A 276 -4.49 5.69 -20.52
CA ILE A 276 -5.76 5.41 -19.85
C ILE A 276 -5.63 5.74 -18.36
N ASP A 277 -6.57 6.52 -17.83
CA ASP A 277 -6.61 6.91 -16.42
C ASP A 277 -8.00 6.57 -15.82
N MET A 278 -8.12 5.37 -15.25
CA MET A 278 -9.35 4.86 -14.64
C MET A 278 -9.49 5.35 -13.20
N LYS A 279 -10.26 6.43 -13.03
CA LYS A 279 -10.55 7.03 -11.72
C LYS A 279 -11.35 6.10 -10.79
N LYS A 280 -11.27 6.37 -9.49
CA LYS A 280 -11.89 5.59 -8.39
C LYS A 280 -13.38 5.26 -8.59
N LYS A 281 -14.12 6.08 -9.34
CA LYS A 281 -15.54 5.86 -9.65
C LYS A 281 -15.81 4.66 -10.55
N LYS A 282 -14.83 4.19 -11.33
CA LYS A 282 -14.98 3.06 -12.26
C LYS A 282 -14.65 1.74 -11.55
N THR A 283 -15.56 1.30 -10.67
CA THR A 283 -15.39 0.07 -9.88
C THR A 283 -15.74 -1.19 -10.68
N ASN A 284 -15.13 -2.32 -10.32
CA ASN A 284 -15.41 -3.65 -10.88
C ASN A 284 -15.29 -3.76 -12.41
N ILE A 285 -14.42 -2.96 -13.02
CA ILE A 285 -14.06 -3.09 -14.44
C ILE A 285 -13.16 -4.33 -14.63
N MET A 286 -13.46 -5.14 -15.65
CA MET A 286 -12.60 -6.23 -16.09
C MET A 286 -12.19 -6.03 -17.55
N LEU A 287 -10.90 -5.93 -17.82
CA LEU A 287 -10.35 -5.96 -19.17
C LEU A 287 -9.91 -7.38 -19.55
N VAL A 288 -10.37 -7.87 -20.69
CA VAL A 288 -9.97 -9.19 -21.22
C VAL A 288 -9.41 -9.02 -22.63
N GLY A 289 -8.14 -9.36 -22.83
CA GLY A 289 -7.50 -9.33 -24.13
C GLY A 289 -7.45 -10.68 -24.84
N ASP A 290 -7.01 -10.69 -26.10
CA ASP A 290 -6.74 -11.91 -26.88
C ASP A 290 -5.45 -12.65 -26.50
N GLY A 291 -4.67 -12.12 -25.56
CA GLY A 291 -3.41 -12.71 -25.10
C GLY A 291 -2.29 -11.71 -24.94
N ILE A 292 -1.31 -12.07 -24.08
CA ILE A 292 -0.03 -11.36 -23.96
C ILE A 292 0.60 -11.18 -25.35
N GLY A 293 1.04 -9.96 -25.66
CA GLY A 293 1.65 -9.61 -26.94
C GLY A 293 0.67 -9.42 -28.10
N LYS A 294 -0.58 -9.91 -27.99
CA LYS A 294 -1.63 -9.72 -29.01
C LYS A 294 -2.47 -8.48 -28.76
N THR A 295 -2.86 -8.25 -27.51
CA THR A 295 -3.61 -7.05 -27.09
C THR A 295 -2.71 -6.16 -26.26
N VAL A 296 -2.28 -5.04 -26.85
CA VAL A 296 -1.27 -4.17 -26.27
C VAL A 296 -1.82 -2.75 -26.12
N VAL A 297 -1.78 -2.21 -24.91
CA VAL A 297 -1.96 -0.78 -24.65
C VAL A 297 -0.59 -0.15 -24.49
N THR A 298 -0.31 0.91 -25.26
CA THR A 298 1.02 1.51 -25.29
C THR A 298 1.03 3.03 -25.27
N GLY A 299 1.96 3.59 -24.47
CA GLY A 299 2.27 5.00 -24.39
C GLY A 299 3.79 5.22 -24.28
N ASN A 300 4.20 6.48 -24.13
CA ASN A 300 5.62 6.86 -24.00
C ASN A 300 5.85 8.08 -23.09
N ARG A 301 4.87 8.42 -22.24
CA ARG A 301 5.02 9.49 -21.24
C ARG A 301 6.17 9.15 -20.30
N ASN A 302 6.99 10.14 -19.98
CA ASN A 302 8.15 9.97 -19.12
C ASN A 302 8.51 11.26 -18.37
N PHE A 303 9.38 11.11 -17.37
CA PHE A 303 9.78 12.21 -16.49
C PHE A 303 10.47 13.37 -17.22
N LEU A 304 11.32 13.10 -18.22
CA LEU A 304 12.02 14.17 -18.96
C LEU A 304 11.08 15.04 -19.82
N GLN A 305 9.90 14.52 -20.18
CA GLN A 305 8.86 15.29 -20.88
C GLN A 305 8.09 16.27 -19.96
N GLY A 306 8.43 16.35 -18.67
CA GLY A 306 7.75 17.23 -17.73
C GLY A 306 6.61 16.58 -16.93
N TRP A 307 6.35 15.29 -17.14
CA TRP A 307 5.38 14.53 -16.34
C TRP A 307 5.97 14.17 -14.98
N THR A 308 5.12 14.16 -13.95
CA THR A 308 5.43 13.49 -12.69
C THR A 308 5.47 11.97 -12.92
N THR A 309 6.26 11.24 -12.15
CA THR A 309 6.30 9.76 -12.25
C THR A 309 4.91 9.15 -12.16
N PHE A 310 4.05 9.67 -11.27
CA PHE A 310 2.64 9.26 -11.10
C PHE A 310 1.81 9.35 -12.39
N ARG A 311 2.05 10.37 -13.23
CA ARG A 311 1.33 10.61 -14.50
C ARG A 311 2.02 10.07 -15.74
N THR A 312 3.20 9.48 -15.62
CA THR A 312 3.85 8.79 -16.74
C THR A 312 3.14 7.49 -17.13
N ALA A 313 2.26 6.97 -16.28
CA ALA A 313 1.55 5.72 -16.49
C ALA A 313 0.85 5.66 -17.86
N THR A 314 1.12 4.58 -18.61
CA THR A 314 0.35 4.25 -19.82
C THR A 314 -1.07 3.86 -19.44
N VAL A 315 -1.22 3.01 -18.42
CA VAL A 315 -2.52 2.70 -17.80
C VAL A 315 -2.42 2.95 -16.30
N ALA A 316 -3.36 3.71 -15.76
CA ALA A 316 -3.56 3.90 -14.33
C ALA A 316 -4.93 3.37 -13.91
N VAL A 317 -4.98 2.62 -12.81
CA VAL A 317 -6.22 2.03 -12.26
C VAL A 317 -6.39 2.34 -10.78
N SER A 318 -7.43 3.12 -10.46
CA SER A 318 -7.79 3.51 -9.09
C SER A 318 -9.15 2.97 -8.65
N GLY A 319 -9.96 2.43 -9.58
CA GLY A 319 -11.28 1.88 -9.28
C GLY A 319 -11.21 0.49 -8.65
N ARG A 320 -11.75 0.32 -7.43
CA ARG A 320 -11.75 -0.94 -6.67
C ARG A 320 -12.25 -2.13 -7.49
N GLY A 321 -11.62 -3.29 -7.29
CA GLY A 321 -12.05 -4.56 -7.89
C GLY A 321 -11.65 -4.70 -9.36
N PHE A 322 -10.69 -3.89 -9.83
CA PHE A 322 -10.20 -3.96 -11.20
C PHE A 322 -9.56 -5.32 -11.51
N ILE A 323 -9.90 -5.89 -12.67
CA ILE A 323 -9.26 -7.11 -13.18
C ILE A 323 -8.73 -6.86 -14.57
N ALA A 324 -7.51 -7.33 -14.85
CA ALA A 324 -7.03 -7.46 -16.21
C ALA A 324 -6.58 -8.90 -16.48
N ARG A 325 -6.94 -9.39 -17.66
CA ARG A 325 -6.56 -10.72 -18.12
C ARG A 325 -6.09 -10.68 -19.57
N ASP A 326 -5.00 -11.39 -19.86
CA ASP A 326 -4.55 -11.60 -21.24
C ASP A 326 -4.22 -10.27 -21.97
N MET A 327 -3.72 -9.27 -21.24
CA MET A 327 -3.39 -7.91 -21.71
C MET A 327 -1.89 -7.60 -21.63
N THR A 328 -1.40 -6.67 -22.44
CA THR A 328 -0.04 -6.09 -22.32
C THR A 328 -0.11 -4.58 -22.10
N PHE A 329 0.55 -4.10 -21.06
CA PHE A 329 0.70 -2.69 -20.72
C PHE A 329 2.15 -2.27 -20.99
N ARG A 330 2.37 -1.30 -21.86
CA ARG A 330 3.71 -0.97 -22.34
C ARG A 330 4.01 0.53 -22.33
N ASN A 331 5.09 0.92 -21.67
CA ASN A 331 5.70 2.23 -21.86
C ASN A 331 6.95 2.10 -22.75
N THR A 332 6.98 2.86 -23.85
CA THR A 332 8.02 2.81 -24.89
C THR A 332 9.04 3.95 -24.79
N ALA A 333 9.06 4.72 -23.71
CA ALA A 333 9.98 5.85 -23.55
C ALA A 333 11.46 5.45 -23.70
N GLY A 334 11.87 4.30 -23.17
CA GLY A 334 13.27 3.86 -23.20
C GLY A 334 14.09 4.33 -21.99
N PRO A 335 15.27 3.74 -21.76
CA PRO A 335 16.04 3.91 -20.52
C PRO A 335 16.70 5.30 -20.39
N GLN A 336 16.85 6.05 -21.48
CA GLN A 336 17.38 7.42 -21.50
C GLN A 336 16.40 8.46 -20.96
N ASN A 337 15.13 8.10 -20.82
CA ASN A 337 14.05 9.02 -20.48
C ASN A 337 13.64 8.96 -19.01
N HIS A 338 14.45 8.32 -18.17
CA HIS A 338 14.22 8.14 -16.73
C HIS A 338 12.88 7.44 -16.44
N GLN A 339 12.15 7.86 -15.40
CA GLN A 339 10.92 7.20 -14.94
C GLN A 339 9.84 7.20 -16.03
N ALA A 340 9.29 6.02 -16.34
CA ALA A 340 8.29 5.85 -17.39
C ALA A 340 7.39 4.63 -17.11
N VAL A 341 6.29 4.87 -16.40
CA VAL A 341 5.41 3.82 -15.89
C VAL A 341 4.56 3.20 -17.01
N ALA A 342 4.53 1.87 -17.07
CA ALA A 342 3.64 1.11 -17.96
C ALA A 342 2.26 0.91 -17.31
N LEU A 343 2.24 0.51 -16.04
CA LEU A 343 1.02 0.30 -15.27
C LEU A 343 1.18 0.90 -13.87
N ARG A 344 0.22 1.75 -13.47
CA ARG A 344 0.04 2.21 -12.09
C ARG A 344 -1.23 1.61 -11.49
N VAL A 345 -1.12 1.09 -10.28
CA VAL A 345 -2.22 0.41 -9.57
C VAL A 345 -2.36 0.97 -8.16
N ASP A 346 -3.51 1.56 -7.91
CA ASP A 346 -4.00 2.14 -6.66
C ASP A 346 -5.48 1.76 -6.51
N SER A 347 -5.78 0.52 -6.91
CA SER A 347 -7.08 -0.13 -6.83
C SER A 347 -7.02 -1.26 -5.82
N ASP A 348 -7.81 -1.15 -4.76
CA ASP A 348 -7.95 -2.24 -3.78
C ASP A 348 -8.59 -3.48 -4.42
N GLN A 349 -8.15 -4.65 -3.97
CA GLN A 349 -8.64 -5.95 -4.43
C GLN A 349 -8.54 -6.09 -5.96
N SER A 350 -7.44 -5.63 -6.55
CA SER A 350 -7.18 -5.73 -7.99
C SER A 350 -6.39 -7.00 -8.34
N ALA A 351 -6.74 -7.63 -9.48
CA ALA A 351 -6.07 -8.84 -9.94
C ALA A 351 -5.62 -8.75 -11.40
N PHE A 352 -4.42 -9.26 -11.68
CA PHE A 352 -3.83 -9.31 -13.01
C PHE A 352 -3.47 -10.76 -13.33
N TYR A 353 -4.05 -11.32 -14.39
CA TYR A 353 -3.83 -12.71 -14.77
C TYR A 353 -3.33 -12.84 -16.20
N ARG A 354 -2.14 -13.44 -16.40
CA ARG A 354 -1.50 -13.53 -17.72
C ARG A 354 -1.44 -12.15 -18.38
N CYS A 355 -0.93 -11.18 -17.64
CA CYS A 355 -0.67 -9.84 -18.15
C CYS A 355 0.84 -9.65 -18.37
N SER A 356 1.20 -8.71 -19.24
CA SER A 356 2.60 -8.28 -19.42
C SER A 356 2.73 -6.80 -19.08
N MET A 357 3.72 -6.45 -18.27
CA MET A 357 4.08 -5.08 -17.94
C MET A 357 5.48 -4.81 -18.49
N GLU A 358 5.57 -3.89 -19.45
CA GLU A 358 6.77 -3.70 -20.27
C GLU A 358 7.26 -2.25 -20.23
N GLY A 359 8.46 -2.05 -19.68
CA GLY A 359 9.11 -0.74 -19.63
C GLY A 359 10.62 -0.88 -19.40
N TYR A 360 11.22 0.18 -18.85
CA TYR A 360 12.61 0.19 -18.40
C TYR A 360 12.65 0.59 -16.92
N GLN A 361 12.88 1.86 -16.61
CA GLN A 361 12.81 2.37 -15.25
C GLN A 361 11.34 2.56 -14.82
N ASP A 362 11.01 2.15 -13.60
CA ASP A 362 9.71 2.36 -12.95
C ASP A 362 8.53 1.71 -13.71
N THR A 363 8.71 0.51 -14.24
CA THR A 363 7.71 -0.14 -15.13
C THR A 363 6.35 -0.37 -14.47
N LEU A 364 6.33 -0.99 -13.28
CA LEU A 364 5.11 -1.31 -12.54
C LEU A 364 5.09 -0.52 -11.23
N TYR A 365 4.18 0.46 -11.17
CA TYR A 365 3.90 1.22 -9.97
C TYR A 365 2.76 0.54 -9.20
N ALA A 366 3.10 -0.43 -8.35
CA ALA A 366 2.19 -1.02 -7.36
C ALA A 366 1.99 -0.03 -6.20
N HIS A 367 1.28 1.07 -6.47
CA HIS A 367 1.26 2.30 -5.70
C HIS A 367 0.73 2.11 -4.27
N SER A 368 -0.50 1.63 -4.12
CA SER A 368 -1.17 1.47 -2.81
C SER A 368 -2.21 0.34 -2.84
N LEU A 369 -2.76 -0.01 -1.67
CA LEU A 369 -3.84 -0.99 -1.50
C LEU A 369 -3.44 -2.45 -1.86
N ARG A 370 -4.38 -3.39 -1.79
CA ARG A 370 -4.13 -4.83 -2.00
C ARG A 370 -4.21 -5.22 -3.47
N GLN A 371 -3.19 -5.92 -3.94
CA GLN A 371 -3.02 -6.25 -5.36
C GLN A 371 -2.50 -7.69 -5.54
N PHE A 372 -2.95 -8.36 -6.60
CA PHE A 372 -2.51 -9.71 -6.93
C PHE A 372 -2.12 -9.85 -8.40
N TYR A 373 -0.92 -10.36 -8.65
CA TYR A 373 -0.38 -10.60 -9.99
C TYR A 373 -0.09 -12.08 -10.15
N ARG A 374 -0.69 -12.73 -11.15
CA ARG A 374 -0.59 -14.17 -11.38
C ARG A 374 -0.20 -14.48 -12.81
N GLU A 375 0.86 -15.27 -12.97
CA GLU A 375 1.35 -15.69 -14.29
C GLU A 375 1.65 -14.49 -15.22
N CYS A 376 2.07 -13.37 -14.63
CA CYS A 376 2.42 -12.17 -15.37
C CYS A 376 3.89 -12.17 -15.81
N ASN A 377 4.17 -11.47 -16.90
CA ASN A 377 5.54 -11.13 -17.32
C ASN A 377 5.83 -9.68 -16.95
N ILE A 378 6.95 -9.40 -16.28
CA ILE A 378 7.32 -8.04 -15.87
C ILE A 378 8.74 -7.76 -16.35
N TYR A 379 8.93 -6.68 -17.10
CA TYR A 379 10.22 -6.32 -17.70
C TYR A 379 10.68 -4.94 -17.25
N GLY A 380 11.97 -4.80 -16.89
CA GLY A 380 12.52 -3.48 -16.65
C GLY A 380 14.01 -3.46 -16.30
N THR A 381 14.48 -2.29 -15.87
CA THR A 381 15.89 -2.04 -15.51
C THR A 381 16.02 -1.57 -14.05
N ILE A 382 15.65 -0.32 -13.76
CA ILE A 382 15.80 0.29 -12.44
C ILE A 382 14.42 0.35 -11.78
N ASP A 383 14.34 -0.14 -10.54
CA ASP A 383 13.18 -0.01 -9.65
C ASP A 383 11.85 -0.40 -10.33
N TYR A 384 11.90 -1.39 -11.20
CA TYR A 384 10.82 -1.59 -12.17
C TYR A 384 9.58 -2.28 -11.57
N ILE A 385 9.63 -2.68 -10.30
CA ILE A 385 8.48 -2.97 -9.43
C ILE A 385 8.61 -2.09 -8.18
N PHE A 386 7.83 -1.03 -8.09
CA PHE A 386 7.95 -0.04 -7.00
C PHE A 386 6.59 0.45 -6.52
N GLY A 387 6.61 1.17 -5.39
CA GLY A 387 5.39 1.64 -4.71
C GLY A 387 5.26 1.12 -3.28
N ASN A 388 4.11 1.36 -2.68
CA ASN A 388 3.80 0.99 -1.30
C ASN A 388 2.48 0.18 -1.19
N GLY A 389 2.10 -0.54 -2.25
CA GLY A 389 0.99 -1.49 -2.19
C GLY A 389 1.29 -2.71 -1.32
N ALA A 390 0.24 -3.42 -0.90
CA ALA A 390 0.34 -4.80 -0.43
C ALA A 390 0.16 -5.72 -1.65
N ALA A 391 1.26 -6.04 -2.32
CA ALA A 391 1.24 -6.73 -3.61
C ALA A 391 1.86 -8.12 -3.53
N VAL A 392 1.12 -9.12 -4.03
CA VAL A 392 1.59 -10.50 -4.16
C VAL A 392 1.78 -10.84 -5.65
N PHE A 393 2.97 -11.31 -5.98
CA PHE A 393 3.36 -11.75 -7.32
C PHE A 393 3.55 -13.25 -7.31
N GLN A 394 2.62 -14.00 -7.89
CA GLN A 394 2.63 -15.46 -7.83
C GLN A 394 2.83 -16.05 -9.22
N LYS A 395 3.77 -16.99 -9.36
CA LYS A 395 4.12 -17.62 -10.64
C LYS A 395 4.43 -16.63 -11.77
N CYS A 396 4.96 -15.46 -11.42
CA CYS A 396 5.32 -14.44 -12.39
C CYS A 396 6.72 -14.73 -12.98
N LYS A 397 6.94 -14.26 -14.20
CA LYS A 397 8.27 -14.22 -14.82
C LYS A 397 8.77 -12.79 -14.82
N ILE A 398 9.88 -12.58 -14.13
CA ILE A 398 10.48 -11.27 -13.89
C ILE A 398 11.76 -11.20 -14.72
N PHE A 399 11.75 -10.38 -15.77
CA PHE A 399 12.81 -10.26 -16.75
C PHE A 399 13.60 -8.96 -16.56
N THR A 400 14.92 -9.07 -16.49
CA THR A 400 15.77 -7.89 -16.52
C THR A 400 16.11 -7.51 -17.96
N ARG A 401 16.15 -6.21 -18.23
CA ARG A 401 16.59 -5.62 -19.51
C ARG A 401 17.99 -5.03 -19.38
N VAL A 402 18.60 -4.75 -20.53
CA VAL A 402 19.88 -4.05 -20.62
C VAL A 402 19.71 -2.61 -20.10
N PRO A 403 20.41 -2.21 -19.02
CA PRO A 403 20.39 -0.84 -18.53
C PRO A 403 21.36 0.04 -19.33
N LEU A 404 21.40 1.35 -19.06
CA LEU A 404 22.48 2.20 -19.59
C LEU A 404 23.83 1.86 -18.93
N PRO A 405 24.97 2.26 -19.52
CA PRO A 405 26.27 2.09 -18.88
C PRO A 405 26.28 2.63 -17.45
N LEU A 406 26.93 1.89 -16.53
CA LEU A 406 27.07 2.21 -15.10
C LEU A 406 25.79 2.18 -14.26
N GLN A 407 24.61 2.02 -14.87
CA GLN A 407 23.37 1.80 -14.12
C GLN A 407 23.34 0.39 -13.53
N LYS A 408 22.70 0.27 -12.36
CA LYS A 408 22.50 -1.00 -11.66
C LYS A 408 21.04 -1.40 -11.78
N VAL A 409 20.79 -2.63 -12.24
CA VAL A 409 19.44 -3.18 -12.31
C VAL A 409 18.95 -3.50 -10.90
N THR A 410 17.77 -3.01 -10.55
CA THR A 410 17.09 -3.26 -9.27
C THR A 410 15.66 -3.71 -9.57
N ILE A 411 15.28 -4.88 -9.06
CA ILE A 411 13.94 -5.44 -9.30
C ILE A 411 12.90 -4.65 -8.53
N THR A 412 13.10 -4.50 -7.22
CA THR A 412 12.14 -3.80 -6.35
C THR A 412 12.66 -2.51 -5.73
N ALA A 413 11.76 -1.54 -5.56
CA ALA A 413 11.96 -0.36 -4.73
C ALA A 413 10.71 -0.10 -3.89
N GLN A 414 10.63 -0.74 -2.72
CA GLN A 414 9.43 -0.72 -1.90
C GLN A 414 9.41 0.53 -0.99
N GLY A 415 8.28 1.25 -1.00
CA GLY A 415 8.06 2.57 -0.43
C GLY A 415 7.44 2.66 0.97
N ARG A 416 7.53 1.64 1.82
CA ARG A 416 6.90 1.67 3.15
C ARG A 416 7.60 2.65 4.08
N LYS A 417 6.86 3.67 4.53
CA LYS A 417 7.35 4.77 5.37
C LYS A 417 7.04 4.61 6.86
N ASN A 418 6.04 3.83 7.23
CA ASN A 418 5.63 3.66 8.60
C ASN A 418 5.56 2.15 8.98
N PRO A 419 6.09 1.74 10.14
CA PRO A 419 6.14 0.32 10.53
C PRO A 419 4.76 -0.31 10.72
N HIS A 420 3.73 0.50 11.01
CA HIS A 420 2.35 0.06 11.20
C HIS A 420 1.60 -0.15 9.88
N GLN A 421 2.16 0.26 8.74
CA GLN A 421 1.58 -0.05 7.43
C GLN A 421 1.64 -1.54 7.14
N SER A 422 0.53 -2.08 6.65
CA SER A 422 0.35 -3.48 6.26
C SER A 422 0.89 -3.78 4.85
N THR A 423 1.76 -2.93 4.32
CA THR A 423 2.18 -2.92 2.90
C THR A 423 3.51 -3.62 2.63
N GLY A 424 3.77 -3.94 1.38
CA GLY A 424 5.02 -4.52 0.91
C GLY A 424 4.84 -5.49 -0.25
N PHE A 425 5.95 -6.04 -0.72
CA PHE A 425 5.96 -6.92 -1.88
C PHE A 425 6.30 -8.35 -1.49
N SER A 426 5.49 -9.29 -1.96
CA SER A 426 5.70 -10.72 -1.75
C SER A 426 5.74 -11.45 -3.08
N ILE A 427 6.94 -11.89 -3.47
CA ILE A 427 7.20 -12.60 -4.71
C ILE A 427 7.26 -14.10 -4.38
N GLN A 428 6.31 -14.88 -4.93
CA GLN A 428 6.05 -16.27 -4.59
C GLN A 428 6.08 -17.15 -5.83
N ASP A 429 6.72 -18.32 -5.75
CA ASP A 429 6.71 -19.35 -6.81
C ASP A 429 7.07 -18.80 -8.19
N SER A 430 7.88 -17.74 -8.23
CA SER A 430 8.13 -16.93 -9.42
C SER A 430 9.53 -17.23 -9.98
N TYR A 431 9.86 -16.57 -11.09
CA TYR A 431 11.12 -16.77 -11.79
C TYR A 431 11.79 -15.43 -12.04
N ILE A 432 12.97 -15.22 -11.45
CA ILE A 432 13.85 -14.11 -11.80
C ILE A 432 14.76 -14.56 -12.94
N LEU A 433 14.39 -14.15 -14.14
CA LEU A 433 15.09 -14.44 -15.38
C LEU A 433 16.06 -13.30 -15.71
N ALA A 434 17.10 -13.20 -14.89
CA ALA A 434 18.11 -12.15 -14.99
C ALA A 434 19.04 -12.40 -16.18
N THR A 435 19.07 -11.45 -17.14
CA THR A 435 20.00 -11.43 -18.29
C THR A 435 21.14 -10.44 -18.10
N GLN A 436 21.13 -9.69 -16.99
CA GLN A 436 22.11 -8.66 -16.61
C GLN A 436 22.38 -8.75 -15.11
N PRO A 437 23.56 -8.31 -14.63
CA PRO A 437 23.84 -8.14 -13.20
C PRO A 437 22.71 -7.37 -12.50
N THR A 438 22.02 -8.02 -11.55
CA THR A 438 20.82 -7.46 -10.93
C THR A 438 20.80 -7.65 -9.42
N TYR A 439 20.16 -6.69 -8.73
CA TYR A 439 19.83 -6.77 -7.32
C TYR A 439 18.33 -7.01 -7.15
N LEU A 440 17.95 -7.76 -6.12
CA LEU A 440 16.58 -8.07 -5.74
C LEU A 440 15.79 -6.80 -5.39
N GLY A 441 16.45 -5.77 -4.86
CA GLY A 441 15.84 -4.46 -4.66
C GLY A 441 16.69 -3.51 -3.83
N ARG A 442 16.14 -2.31 -3.58
CA ARG A 442 16.73 -1.26 -2.73
C ARG A 442 15.67 -0.50 -1.93
N PRO A 443 15.97 -0.03 -0.70
CA PRO A 443 14.95 0.48 0.22
C PRO A 443 14.60 1.95 -0.10
N TRP A 444 13.61 2.16 -0.98
CA TRP A 444 13.16 3.49 -1.34
C TRP A 444 12.74 4.32 -0.11
N LYS A 445 12.13 3.66 0.89
CA LYS A 445 11.69 4.30 2.14
C LYS A 445 12.14 3.52 3.38
N GLN A 446 12.09 4.19 4.53
CA GLN A 446 12.74 3.76 5.78
C GLN A 446 12.36 2.35 6.25
N PHE A 447 11.11 1.92 6.05
CA PHE A 447 10.62 0.62 6.50
C PHE A 447 10.34 -0.32 5.33
N SER A 448 11.03 -0.13 4.20
CA SER A 448 10.91 -0.96 3.00
C SER A 448 10.85 -2.45 3.34
N ARG A 449 9.89 -3.16 2.73
CA ARG A 449 9.58 -4.56 3.02
C ARG A 449 9.31 -5.34 1.74
N THR A 450 10.20 -6.28 1.41
CA THR A 450 10.12 -7.13 0.22
C THR A 450 10.53 -8.55 0.59
N VAL A 451 9.81 -9.55 0.08
CA VAL A 451 10.15 -10.96 0.30
C VAL A 451 10.15 -11.76 -1.00
N PHE A 452 11.09 -12.69 -1.10
CA PHE A 452 11.15 -13.70 -2.16
C PHE A 452 11.00 -15.09 -1.53
N LEU A 453 9.92 -15.77 -1.88
CA LEU A 453 9.54 -17.07 -1.34
C LEU A 453 9.48 -18.10 -2.48
N ASN A 454 10.17 -19.23 -2.33
CA ASN A 454 10.17 -20.33 -3.29
C ASN A 454 10.39 -19.87 -4.76
N THR A 455 11.27 -18.89 -4.95
CA THR A 455 11.47 -18.23 -6.23
C THR A 455 12.76 -18.72 -6.89
N TYR A 456 12.69 -19.06 -8.18
CA TYR A 456 13.87 -19.35 -8.98
C TYR A 456 14.67 -18.08 -9.24
N MET A 457 15.98 -18.11 -9.02
CA MET A 457 16.90 -17.00 -9.25
C MET A 457 17.97 -17.37 -10.27
N GLY A 458 17.95 -16.70 -11.42
CA GLY A 458 18.98 -16.83 -12.45
C GLY A 458 20.37 -16.37 -11.98
N GLY A 459 21.42 -16.83 -12.67
CA GLY A 459 22.81 -16.71 -12.18
C GLY A 459 23.38 -15.29 -12.16
N LEU A 460 22.69 -14.32 -12.78
CA LEU A 460 23.09 -12.91 -12.78
C LEU A 460 22.48 -12.09 -11.64
N VAL A 461 21.66 -12.72 -10.78
CA VAL A 461 21.34 -12.15 -9.46
C VAL A 461 22.64 -12.08 -8.66
N GLN A 462 23.02 -10.86 -8.27
CA GLN A 462 24.30 -10.61 -7.61
C GLN A 462 24.36 -11.34 -6.26
N PRO A 463 25.51 -11.92 -5.86
CA PRO A 463 25.66 -12.58 -4.55
C PRO A 463 25.24 -11.70 -3.37
N ARG A 464 25.53 -10.39 -3.46
CA ARG A 464 25.11 -9.37 -2.49
C ARG A 464 23.59 -9.33 -2.28
N GLY A 465 22.81 -9.66 -3.31
CA GLY A 465 21.35 -9.71 -3.30
C GLY A 465 20.69 -8.34 -3.35
N TRP A 466 21.01 -7.47 -2.39
CA TRP A 466 20.31 -6.19 -2.18
C TRP A 466 21.26 -5.00 -2.32
N LEU A 467 20.73 -3.85 -2.72
CA LEU A 467 21.49 -2.62 -2.93
C LEU A 467 21.02 -1.52 -1.98
N GLU A 468 21.96 -0.73 -1.45
CA GLU A 468 21.64 0.44 -0.64
C GLU A 468 20.83 1.46 -1.45
N TRP A 469 19.99 2.23 -0.76
CA TRP A 469 19.43 3.45 -1.33
C TRP A 469 20.48 4.57 -1.30
N TYR A 470 20.96 4.91 -0.10
CA TYR A 470 22.07 5.83 0.13
C TYR A 470 22.69 5.61 1.52
N GLY A 471 24.01 5.40 1.57
CA GLY A 471 24.73 5.18 2.83
C GLY A 471 24.09 4.10 3.71
N ASN A 472 23.86 4.43 4.99
CA ASN A 472 23.22 3.53 5.96
C ASN A 472 21.70 3.74 6.11
N PHE A 473 21.07 4.47 5.20
CA PHE A 473 19.63 4.71 5.25
C PHE A 473 18.84 3.39 5.21
N ALA A 474 17.83 3.28 6.09
CA ALA A 474 16.90 2.15 6.21
C ALA A 474 17.50 0.77 6.57
N LEU A 475 18.82 0.58 6.58
CA LEU A 475 19.43 -0.75 6.67
C LEU A 475 19.07 -1.52 7.96
N SER A 476 18.76 -0.81 9.05
CA SER A 476 18.34 -1.37 10.33
C SER A 476 16.82 -1.48 10.51
N THR A 477 16.02 -0.83 9.67
CA THR A 477 14.55 -0.71 9.82
C THR A 477 13.77 -1.36 8.68
N LEU A 478 14.41 -1.62 7.54
CA LEU A 478 13.84 -2.40 6.45
C LEU A 478 13.61 -3.86 6.87
N TRP A 479 12.79 -4.57 6.09
CA TRP A 479 12.53 -6.00 6.29
C TRP A 479 12.62 -6.74 4.96
N TYR A 480 13.81 -7.24 4.63
CA TYR A 480 14.08 -7.98 3.39
C TYR A 480 14.27 -9.45 3.68
N GLY A 481 13.45 -10.29 3.05
CA GLY A 481 13.35 -11.71 3.37
C GLY A 481 13.55 -12.63 2.17
N GLU A 482 14.28 -13.72 2.39
CA GLU A 482 14.40 -14.82 1.41
C GLU A 482 14.03 -16.16 2.08
N TYR A 483 13.14 -16.94 1.45
CA TYR A 483 12.67 -18.24 1.95
C TYR A 483 12.71 -19.29 0.84
N LYS A 484 13.52 -20.34 1.01
CA LYS A 484 13.60 -21.50 0.08
C LYS A 484 13.71 -21.12 -1.41
N ASN A 485 14.40 -20.02 -1.73
CA ASN A 485 14.72 -19.69 -3.11
C ASN A 485 15.72 -20.69 -3.68
N TYR A 486 15.71 -20.89 -4.99
CA TYR A 486 16.52 -21.90 -5.66
C TYR A 486 17.08 -21.40 -6.99
N GLY A 487 18.01 -22.15 -7.58
CA GLY A 487 18.73 -21.73 -8.78
C GLY A 487 20.08 -21.04 -8.49
N PRO A 488 20.87 -20.76 -9.52
CA PRO A 488 22.26 -20.30 -9.38
C PRO A 488 22.42 -18.95 -8.67
N GLY A 489 21.41 -18.07 -8.69
CA GLY A 489 21.42 -16.77 -8.00
C GLY A 489 20.89 -16.80 -6.56
N ALA A 490 20.36 -17.95 -6.12
CA ALA A 490 19.74 -18.10 -4.80
C ALA A 490 20.69 -18.31 -3.61
N PRO A 491 21.98 -18.71 -3.73
CA PRO A 491 22.85 -18.86 -2.58
C PRO A 491 22.92 -17.60 -1.72
N VAL A 492 22.63 -17.75 -0.42
CA VAL A 492 22.53 -16.64 0.53
C VAL A 492 23.85 -16.29 1.24
N SER A 493 24.90 -17.11 1.08
CA SER A 493 26.18 -16.93 1.77
C SER A 493 26.90 -15.63 1.43
N GLY A 494 26.66 -15.07 0.24
CA GLY A 494 27.23 -13.80 -0.23
C GLY A 494 26.37 -12.57 0.03
N ARG A 495 25.22 -12.72 0.71
CA ARG A 495 24.25 -11.63 0.91
C ARG A 495 24.78 -10.58 1.88
N VAL A 496 24.18 -9.39 1.81
CA VAL A 496 24.41 -8.29 2.76
C VAL A 496 24.20 -8.73 4.22
N LYS A 497 24.90 -8.07 5.15
CA LYS A 497 24.80 -8.32 6.60
C LYS A 497 23.98 -7.26 7.34
N TRP A 498 23.02 -6.63 6.65
CA TRP A 498 22.21 -5.56 7.25
C TRP A 498 21.28 -6.13 8.34
N PRO A 499 21.02 -5.41 9.45
CA PRO A 499 20.11 -5.91 10.48
C PRO A 499 18.69 -6.18 9.97
N GLY A 500 18.22 -5.43 8.97
CA GLY A 500 16.92 -5.65 8.33
C GLY A 500 16.87 -6.76 7.27
N TYR A 501 17.99 -7.41 6.96
CA TYR A 501 18.02 -8.56 6.05
C TYR A 501 17.85 -9.87 6.83
N HIS A 502 16.98 -10.74 6.34
CA HIS A 502 16.58 -11.96 7.02
C HIS A 502 16.59 -13.16 6.06
N ILE A 503 17.38 -14.17 6.40
CA ILE A 503 17.21 -15.52 5.87
C ILE A 503 16.06 -16.14 6.66
N ILE A 504 14.91 -16.33 6.01
CA ILE A 504 13.73 -16.86 6.68
C ILE A 504 13.91 -18.38 6.82
N GLN A 505 14.01 -18.87 8.05
CA GLN A 505 14.11 -20.29 8.34
C GLN A 505 12.75 -20.88 8.75
N ASP A 506 11.99 -20.12 9.53
CA ASP A 506 10.70 -20.53 10.04
C ASP A 506 9.58 -20.35 8.99
N ALA A 507 8.90 -21.45 8.69
CA ALA A 507 7.76 -21.46 7.77
C ALA A 507 6.60 -20.57 8.27
N SER A 508 6.46 -20.37 9.58
CA SER A 508 5.39 -19.52 10.13
C SER A 508 5.60 -18.04 9.78
N THR A 509 6.86 -17.58 9.74
CA THR A 509 7.23 -16.24 9.26
C THR A 509 6.96 -16.12 7.75
N ALA A 510 7.34 -17.12 6.94
CA ALA A 510 7.06 -17.11 5.51
C ALA A 510 5.55 -17.14 5.21
N LYS A 511 4.75 -17.87 6.01
CA LYS A 511 3.30 -17.98 5.86
C LYS A 511 2.59 -16.63 5.93
N PHE A 512 3.06 -15.70 6.78
CA PHE A 512 2.49 -14.35 6.89
C PHE A 512 2.46 -13.61 5.54
N PHE A 513 3.45 -13.86 4.67
CA PHE A 513 3.57 -13.19 3.39
C PHE A 513 2.80 -13.89 2.25
N THR A 514 2.04 -14.95 2.53
CA THR A 514 1.24 -15.67 1.52
C THR A 514 0.02 -14.87 1.09
N ALA A 515 -0.59 -15.22 -0.06
CA ALA A 515 -1.79 -14.55 -0.56
C ALA A 515 -2.94 -14.54 0.47
N ARG A 516 -3.11 -15.61 1.26
CA ARG A 516 -4.16 -15.69 2.29
C ARG A 516 -4.00 -14.62 3.37
N GLU A 517 -2.81 -14.52 3.96
CA GLU A 517 -2.56 -13.72 5.16
C GLU A 517 -2.17 -12.28 4.82
N PHE A 518 -1.36 -12.08 3.78
CA PHE A 518 -0.76 -10.78 3.49
C PHE A 518 -1.72 -9.78 2.84
N ILE A 519 -2.66 -10.29 2.03
CA ILE A 519 -3.62 -9.49 1.26
C ILE A 519 -5.06 -9.95 1.48
N ASP A 520 -5.32 -10.69 2.57
CA ASP A 520 -6.62 -11.28 2.89
C ASP A 520 -7.23 -12.07 1.72
N GLY A 521 -6.40 -12.75 0.92
CA GLY A 521 -6.76 -13.17 -0.45
C GLY A 521 -7.99 -14.07 -0.53
N MET A 522 -8.27 -14.87 0.51
CA MET A 522 -9.48 -15.72 0.55
C MET A 522 -10.79 -14.91 0.58
N SER A 523 -10.74 -13.64 0.97
CA SER A 523 -11.93 -12.79 1.06
C SER A 523 -12.38 -12.22 -0.29
N TRP A 524 -11.49 -12.15 -1.30
CA TRP A 524 -11.78 -11.46 -2.56
C TRP A 524 -11.22 -12.15 -3.81
N LEU A 525 -10.13 -12.93 -3.74
CA LEU A 525 -9.58 -13.61 -4.92
C LEU A 525 -10.52 -14.66 -5.53
N PRO A 526 -11.31 -15.45 -4.77
CA PRO A 526 -12.21 -16.43 -5.39
C PRO A 526 -13.21 -15.83 -6.39
N SER A 527 -13.73 -14.61 -6.12
CA SER A 527 -14.68 -13.94 -7.03
C SER A 527 -14.02 -13.37 -8.28
N THR A 528 -12.68 -13.35 -8.36
CA THR A 528 -11.97 -12.90 -9.58
C THR A 528 -11.95 -13.98 -10.66
N GLY A 529 -12.17 -15.25 -10.31
CA GLY A 529 -11.97 -16.40 -11.20
C GLY A 529 -10.50 -16.75 -11.46
N VAL A 530 -9.55 -15.98 -10.92
CA VAL A 530 -8.11 -16.24 -11.06
C VAL A 530 -7.69 -17.37 -10.12
N LYS A 531 -7.04 -18.40 -10.68
CA LYS A 531 -6.46 -19.48 -9.86
C LYS A 531 -5.29 -18.95 -9.05
N PHE A 532 -5.30 -19.19 -7.74
CA PHE A 532 -4.23 -18.78 -6.83
C PHE A 532 -3.89 -19.86 -5.82
N THR A 533 -2.65 -19.85 -5.34
CA THR A 533 -2.23 -20.63 -4.17
C THR A 533 -2.38 -19.74 -2.95
N ALA A 534 -3.21 -20.16 -1.98
CA ALA A 534 -3.52 -19.33 -0.81
C ALA A 534 -2.38 -19.29 0.22
N GLY A 535 -1.67 -20.41 0.42
CA GLY A 535 -0.59 -20.55 1.40
C GLY A 535 0.78 -20.79 0.76
N LEU A 536 1.72 -21.29 1.55
CA LEU A 536 3.01 -21.77 1.02
C LEU A 536 2.76 -23.02 0.17
N SER A 537 3.38 -23.10 -1.01
CA SER A 537 3.49 -24.35 -1.74
C SER A 537 4.52 -25.25 -1.07
N ASN A 538 4.24 -26.55 -1.04
CA ASN A 538 5.18 -27.56 -0.57
C ASN A 538 6.34 -27.75 -1.53
#